data_AF-A0A4S1EAU5-F1
#
_entry.id   AF-A0A4S1EAU5-F1
#
_cell.length_a   1.000
_cell.length_b   1.000
_cell.length_c   1.000
_cell.angle_alpha   90.00
_cell.angle_beta   90.00
_cell.angle_gamma   90.00
#
_symmetry.space_group_name_H-M   'P 1'
#
loop_
_entity.id
_entity.type
_entity.pdbx_description
1 polymer ?
#
loop_
_entity_poly.entity_id
_entity_poly.type
_entity_poly.pdbx_seq_one_letter_code
_entity_poly.pdbx_strand_id
1 'polypeptide(L)'
;FWLGLAAEIEGEGKTADHLAYLRDAVAFRNLLLVEQPNGDYAHTLMRQFLFDAWHHLQLQALEQSSDSRVAEIAAKALKEVSYHLERSSDLLIRLGDGTDESHRRMQEALDNLWAYTGEMFMGDEFDAALAEAGVAPQPESLRDAWMACVKEVMAAATLTLPENPFMHKGGKQGRHTEHLGYILAQMQFLQRAYPGCTW
;
A
#
# COMPACT_ATOMS: atom_id res chain seq x y z
N PHE A 1 13.46 5.66 3.48
CA PHE A 1 13.85 4.77 4.59
C PHE A 1 13.96 3.31 4.14
N TRP A 2 12.86 2.66 3.74
CA TRP A 2 12.83 1.24 3.37
C TRP A 2 13.82 0.82 2.28
N LEU A 3 13.86 1.51 1.14
CA LEU A 3 14.80 1.17 0.06
C LEU A 3 16.28 1.37 0.45
N GLY A 4 16.57 2.27 1.40
CA GLY A 4 17.93 2.43 1.93
C GLY A 4 18.35 1.20 2.73
N LEU A 5 17.51 0.74 3.64
CA LEU A 5 17.74 -0.49 4.39
C LEU A 5 17.85 -1.72 3.46
N ALA A 6 16.98 -1.82 2.45
CA ALA A 6 17.04 -2.92 1.49
C ALA A 6 18.39 -2.94 0.73
N ALA A 7 18.87 -1.78 0.28
CA ALA A 7 20.15 -1.69 -0.42
C ALA A 7 21.36 -2.02 0.50
N GLU A 8 21.30 -1.63 1.77
CA GLU A 8 22.29 -2.01 2.78
C GLU A 8 22.33 -3.53 3.01
N ILE A 9 21.15 -4.18 3.08
CA ILE A 9 21.04 -5.64 3.27
C ILE A 9 21.50 -6.41 2.02
N GLU A 10 21.19 -5.93 0.80
CA GLU A 10 21.69 -6.54 -0.44
C GLU A 10 23.21 -6.56 -0.48
N GLY A 11 23.89 -5.57 0.10
CA GLY A 11 25.35 -5.54 0.23
C GLY A 11 26.10 -5.33 -1.10
N GLU A 12 25.40 -5.02 -2.19
CA GLU A 12 25.97 -4.88 -3.54
C GLU A 12 26.47 -3.45 -3.85
N GLY A 13 26.61 -2.59 -2.85
CA GLY A 13 27.01 -1.19 -3.03
C GLY A 13 25.96 -0.31 -3.73
N LYS A 14 24.72 -0.79 -3.82
CA LYS A 14 23.57 -0.03 -4.35
C LYS A 14 23.06 0.99 -3.32
N THR A 15 22.26 1.93 -3.80
CA THR A 15 21.54 2.91 -2.98
C THR A 15 20.04 2.81 -3.21
N ALA A 16 19.25 3.57 -2.43
CA ALA A 16 17.80 3.69 -2.66
C ALA A 16 17.45 4.13 -4.09
N ASP A 17 18.26 5.00 -4.70
CA ASP A 17 18.05 5.46 -6.08
C ASP A 17 18.25 4.35 -7.11
N HIS A 18 19.24 3.48 -6.89
CA HIS A 18 19.45 2.32 -7.75
C HIS A 18 18.21 1.41 -7.71
N LEU A 19 17.65 1.17 -6.52
CA LEU A 19 16.45 0.36 -6.37
C LEU A 19 15.19 1.06 -6.90
N ALA A 20 15.06 2.38 -6.80
CA ALA A 20 13.89 3.09 -7.30
C ALA A 20 13.90 3.22 -8.83
N TYR A 21 15.05 3.57 -9.41
CA TYR A 21 15.10 4.06 -10.79
C TYR A 21 15.65 3.07 -11.82
N LEU A 22 16.35 2.01 -11.38
CA LEU A 22 17.01 1.06 -12.29
C LEU A 22 16.38 -0.34 -12.30
N ARG A 23 15.31 -0.56 -11.53
CA ARG A 23 14.50 -1.78 -11.61
C ARG A 23 13.41 -1.65 -12.67
N ASP A 24 13.22 -2.69 -13.47
CA ASP A 24 12.04 -2.84 -14.33
C ASP A 24 10.83 -3.35 -13.51
N ALA A 25 9.63 -3.29 -14.09
CA ALA A 25 8.37 -3.65 -13.42
C ALA A 25 8.42 -5.04 -12.75
N VAL A 26 9.02 -6.04 -13.39
CA VAL A 26 9.13 -7.41 -12.84
C VAL A 26 9.94 -7.50 -11.54
N ALA A 27 10.74 -6.48 -11.22
CA ALA A 27 11.55 -6.40 -10.00
C ALA A 27 10.90 -5.51 -8.93
N PHE A 28 9.78 -4.83 -9.23
CA PHE A 28 8.96 -4.14 -8.25
C PHE A 28 8.11 -5.12 -7.43
N ARG A 29 7.74 -4.69 -6.22
CA ARG A 29 7.09 -5.53 -5.20
C ARG A 29 5.93 -4.80 -4.50
N ASN A 30 5.46 -3.70 -5.08
CA ASN A 30 4.34 -2.94 -4.52
C ASN A 30 3.03 -3.73 -4.64
N LEU A 31 2.09 -3.45 -3.75
CA LEU A 31 0.72 -3.96 -3.88
C LEU A 31 0.07 -3.44 -5.16
N LEU A 32 -0.77 -4.26 -5.78
CA LEU A 32 -1.53 -3.87 -6.98
C LEU A 32 -2.49 -2.72 -6.71
N LEU A 33 -2.93 -2.53 -5.45
CA LEU A 33 -3.77 -1.41 -5.06
C LEU A 33 -3.09 -0.06 -5.31
N VAL A 34 -1.79 0.07 -5.01
CA VAL A 34 -1.10 1.37 -5.04
C VAL A 34 -0.63 1.81 -6.43
N GLU A 35 -0.73 0.93 -7.43
CA GLU A 35 -0.46 1.25 -8.84
C GLU A 35 -1.74 1.55 -9.64
N GLN A 36 -2.92 1.41 -9.03
CA GLN A 36 -4.18 1.79 -9.69
C GLN A 36 -4.16 3.27 -10.06
N PRO A 37 -4.76 3.68 -11.20
CA PRO A 37 -4.79 5.07 -11.62
C PRO A 37 -5.52 5.95 -10.59
N ASN A 38 -5.20 7.24 -10.56
CA ASN A 38 -5.86 8.17 -9.63
C ASN A 38 -7.36 8.26 -9.88
N GLY A 39 -7.81 8.28 -11.14
CA GLY A 39 -9.23 8.47 -11.47
C GLY A 39 -9.73 9.84 -11.02
N ASP A 40 -10.94 9.88 -10.47
CA ASP A 40 -11.47 11.08 -9.81
C ASP A 40 -11.07 11.12 -8.32
N TYR A 41 -11.56 12.14 -7.61
CA TYR A 41 -11.21 12.32 -6.20
C TYR A 41 -11.70 11.18 -5.30
N ALA A 42 -12.88 10.62 -5.57
CA ALA A 42 -13.44 9.49 -4.82
C ALA A 42 -12.56 8.25 -4.97
N HIS A 43 -12.12 7.96 -6.19
CA HIS A 43 -11.23 6.84 -6.48
C HIS A 43 -9.87 6.98 -5.79
N THR A 44 -9.25 8.16 -5.86
CA THR A 44 -7.98 8.43 -5.17
C THR A 44 -8.12 8.32 -3.65
N LEU A 45 -9.18 8.91 -3.09
CA LEU A 45 -9.41 8.92 -1.65
C LEU A 45 -9.73 7.52 -1.11
N MET A 46 -10.53 6.73 -1.82
CA MET A 46 -10.84 5.35 -1.45
C MET A 46 -9.58 4.48 -1.46
N ARG A 47 -8.76 4.58 -2.52
CA ARG A 47 -7.45 3.87 -2.58
C ARG A 47 -6.56 4.25 -1.40
N GLN A 48 -6.51 5.54 -1.08
CA GLN A 48 -5.74 6.08 0.04
C GLN A 48 -6.22 5.49 1.38
N PHE A 49 -7.53 5.55 1.66
CA PHE A 49 -8.11 5.01 2.89
C PHE A 49 -7.84 3.50 3.05
N LEU A 50 -8.14 2.70 2.01
CA LEU A 50 -7.96 1.25 2.06
C LEU A 50 -6.50 0.88 2.36
N PHE A 51 -5.55 1.60 1.77
CA PHE A 51 -4.13 1.42 2.03
C PHE A 51 -3.70 1.94 3.40
N ASP A 52 -4.14 3.13 3.83
CA ASP A 52 -3.76 3.71 5.12
C ASP A 52 -4.25 2.86 6.30
N ALA A 53 -5.46 2.32 6.21
CA ALA A 53 -6.00 1.42 7.23
C ALA A 53 -5.12 0.17 7.40
N TRP A 54 -4.57 -0.36 6.31
CA TRP A 54 -3.65 -1.50 6.34
C TRP A 54 -2.26 -1.08 6.83
N HIS A 55 -1.73 0.01 6.27
CA HIS A 55 -0.38 0.48 6.53
C HIS A 55 -0.22 0.91 7.99
N HIS A 56 -1.26 1.48 8.60
CA HIS A 56 -1.27 1.79 10.03
C HIS A 56 -1.03 0.53 10.88
N LEU A 57 -1.82 -0.53 10.66
CA LEU A 57 -1.69 -1.80 11.38
C LEU A 57 -0.36 -2.49 11.11
N GLN A 58 0.09 -2.47 9.85
CA GLN A 58 1.38 -3.02 9.44
C GLN A 58 2.54 -2.32 10.15
N LEU A 59 2.52 -0.98 10.25
CA LEU A 59 3.55 -0.21 10.93
C LEU A 59 3.50 -0.36 12.45
N GLN A 60 2.32 -0.46 13.05
CA GLN A 60 2.18 -0.78 14.48
C GLN A 60 2.82 -2.13 14.82
N ALA A 61 2.62 -3.15 13.97
CA ALA A 61 3.27 -4.44 14.15
C ALA A 61 4.79 -4.37 13.92
N LEU A 62 5.24 -3.66 12.88
CA LEU A 62 6.68 -3.51 12.58
C LEU A 62 7.43 -2.68 13.62
N GLU A 63 6.76 -1.79 14.34
CA GLU A 63 7.38 -1.07 15.47
C GLU A 63 7.81 -2.03 16.59
N GLN A 64 7.20 -3.22 16.66
CA GLN A 64 7.57 -4.30 17.59
C GLN A 64 8.57 -5.31 17.00
N SER A 65 9.16 -5.01 15.83
CA SER A 65 10.13 -5.87 15.13
C SER A 65 11.35 -6.18 16.01
N SER A 66 11.84 -7.42 15.91
CA SER A 66 13.13 -7.85 16.47
C SER A 66 14.33 -7.18 15.80
N ASP A 67 14.18 -6.75 14.55
CA ASP A 67 15.14 -5.91 13.84
C ASP A 67 14.93 -4.43 14.20
N SER A 68 15.95 -3.82 14.82
CA SER A 68 15.87 -2.43 15.30
C SER A 68 15.77 -1.41 14.18
N ARG A 69 16.37 -1.65 13.02
CA ARG A 69 16.29 -0.75 11.86
C ARG A 69 14.87 -0.74 11.29
N VAL A 70 14.22 -1.89 11.22
CA VAL A 70 12.80 -2.01 10.82
C VAL A 70 11.90 -1.28 11.82
N ALA A 71 12.08 -1.52 13.12
CA ALA A 71 11.30 -0.87 14.17
C ALA A 71 11.44 0.66 14.15
N GLU A 72 12.66 1.18 13.97
CA GLU A 72 12.92 2.62 13.90
C GLU A 72 12.27 3.28 12.68
N ILE A 73 12.30 2.62 11.52
CA ILE A 73 11.63 3.14 10.32
C ILE A 73 10.12 3.13 10.53
N ALA A 74 9.58 2.04 11.11
CA ALA A 74 8.16 1.90 11.38
C ALA A 74 7.65 2.99 12.35
N ALA A 75 8.36 3.24 13.46
CA ALA A 75 8.01 4.27 14.44
C ALA A 75 7.98 5.69 13.83
N LYS A 76 8.86 5.97 12.85
CA LYS A 76 8.85 7.25 12.12
C LYS A 76 7.64 7.35 11.19
N ALA A 77 7.42 6.33 10.37
CA ALA A 77 6.32 6.32 9.40
C ALA A 77 4.94 6.26 10.06
N LEU A 78 4.80 5.58 11.20
CA LEU A 78 3.53 5.40 11.90
C LEU A 78 2.91 6.74 12.30
N LYS A 79 3.74 7.71 12.70
CA LYS A 79 3.28 9.07 13.03
C LYS A 79 2.59 9.73 11.83
N GLU A 80 3.18 9.65 10.64
CA GLU A 80 2.62 10.21 9.40
C GLU A 80 1.35 9.47 8.97
N VAL A 81 1.40 8.12 8.98
CA VAL A 81 0.28 7.28 8.53
C VAL A 81 -0.94 7.39 9.45
N SER A 82 -0.74 7.69 10.74
CA SER A 82 -1.86 7.97 11.66
C SER A 82 -2.65 9.20 11.20
N TYR A 83 -1.97 10.27 10.77
CA TYR A 83 -2.63 11.44 10.18
C TYR A 83 -3.28 11.13 8.83
N HIS A 84 -2.66 10.28 8.00
CA HIS A 84 -3.23 9.90 6.71
C HIS A 84 -4.54 9.12 6.90
N LEU A 85 -4.56 8.15 7.82
CA LEU A 85 -5.74 7.35 8.14
C LEU A 85 -6.88 8.21 8.71
N GLU A 86 -6.59 9.09 9.67
CA GLU A 86 -7.58 10.00 10.25
C GLU A 86 -8.22 10.87 9.14
N ARG A 87 -7.38 11.51 8.32
CA ARG A 87 -7.84 12.41 7.26
C ARG A 87 -8.60 11.69 6.17
N SER A 88 -8.12 10.53 5.71
CA SER A 88 -8.78 9.78 4.65
C SER A 88 -10.13 9.24 5.12
N SER A 89 -10.23 8.80 6.39
CA SER A 89 -11.48 8.35 7.00
C SER A 89 -12.52 9.48 7.11
N ASP A 90 -12.15 10.65 7.67
CA ASP A 90 -13.07 11.79 7.81
C ASP A 90 -13.62 12.26 6.46
N LEU A 91 -12.74 12.40 5.45
CA LEU A 91 -13.17 12.82 4.12
C LEU A 91 -14.04 11.78 3.42
N LEU A 92 -13.72 10.49 3.60
CA LEU A 92 -14.50 9.39 3.02
C LEU A 92 -15.93 9.39 3.59
N ILE A 93 -16.07 9.54 4.92
CA ILE A 93 -17.37 9.61 5.59
C ILE A 93 -18.18 10.79 5.06
N ARG A 94 -17.60 11.99 4.96
CA ARG A 94 -18.29 13.19 4.46
C ARG A 94 -18.75 13.07 3.01
N LEU A 95 -18.00 12.36 2.18
CA LEU A 95 -18.36 12.18 0.76
C LEU A 95 -19.35 11.04 0.58
N GLY A 96 -19.21 9.96 1.36
CA GLY A 96 -20.16 8.86 1.42
C GLY A 96 -21.52 9.33 1.90
N ASP A 97 -21.62 9.90 3.09
CA ASP A 97 -22.87 10.44 3.66
C ASP A 97 -23.14 11.90 3.20
N GLY A 98 -22.74 12.21 1.97
CA GLY A 98 -22.82 13.55 1.40
C GLY A 98 -24.04 13.76 0.53
N THR A 99 -23.81 14.18 -0.71
CA THR A 99 -24.84 14.26 -1.76
C THR A 99 -25.02 12.92 -2.46
N ASP A 100 -26.14 12.71 -3.14
CA ASP A 100 -26.35 11.51 -3.97
C ASP A 100 -25.20 11.25 -4.97
N GLU A 101 -24.66 12.32 -5.56
CA GLU A 101 -23.55 12.21 -6.52
C GLU A 101 -22.22 11.85 -5.85
N SER A 102 -21.90 12.43 -4.69
CA SER A 102 -20.68 12.07 -3.96
C SER A 102 -20.77 10.66 -3.38
N HIS A 103 -21.94 10.28 -2.85
CA HIS A 103 -22.23 8.93 -2.36
C HIS A 103 -21.99 7.90 -3.48
N ARG A 104 -22.65 8.10 -4.64
CA ARG A 104 -22.52 7.22 -5.80
C ARG A 104 -21.06 7.04 -6.24
N ARG A 105 -20.29 8.13 -6.31
CA ARG A 105 -18.87 8.06 -6.69
C ARG A 105 -18.02 7.32 -5.66
N MET A 106 -18.29 7.50 -4.38
CA MET A 106 -17.58 6.76 -3.32
C MET A 106 -17.90 5.27 -3.36
N GLN A 107 -19.17 4.91 -3.62
CA GLN A 107 -19.56 3.51 -3.80
C GLN A 107 -18.88 2.90 -5.03
N GLU A 108 -18.89 3.60 -6.18
CA GLU A 108 -18.22 3.13 -7.39
C GLU A 108 -16.70 2.98 -7.18
N ALA A 109 -16.07 3.90 -6.46
CA ALA A 109 -14.67 3.80 -6.10
C ALA A 109 -14.39 2.57 -5.23
N LEU A 110 -15.23 2.29 -4.23
CA LEU A 110 -15.13 1.10 -3.39
C LEU A 110 -15.26 -0.17 -4.23
N ASP A 111 -16.30 -0.26 -5.06
CA ASP A 111 -16.60 -1.42 -5.89
C ASP A 111 -15.43 -1.75 -6.83
N ASN A 112 -14.82 -0.73 -7.43
CA ASN A 112 -13.71 -0.88 -8.37
C ASN A 112 -12.38 -1.29 -7.69
N LEU A 113 -12.14 -0.83 -6.46
CA LEU A 113 -10.86 -1.04 -5.77
C LEU A 113 -10.85 -2.25 -4.84
N TRP A 114 -12.02 -2.76 -4.44
CA TRP A 114 -12.14 -3.79 -3.41
C TRP A 114 -11.34 -5.05 -3.71
N ALA A 115 -11.37 -5.52 -4.96
CA ALA A 115 -10.67 -6.73 -5.39
C ALA A 115 -9.14 -6.61 -5.24
N TYR A 116 -8.57 -5.41 -5.11
CA TYR A 116 -7.13 -5.22 -4.91
C TYR A 116 -6.70 -5.24 -3.44
N THR A 117 -7.64 -5.29 -2.50
CA THR A 117 -7.33 -5.29 -1.05
C THR A 117 -6.87 -6.64 -0.54
N GLY A 118 -7.27 -7.74 -1.20
CA GLY A 118 -6.96 -9.09 -0.76
C GLY A 118 -5.46 -9.40 -0.68
N GLU A 119 -4.66 -8.86 -1.61
CA GLU A 119 -3.21 -9.12 -1.69
C GLU A 119 -2.46 -8.74 -0.40
N MET A 120 -2.95 -7.74 0.35
CA MET A 120 -2.38 -7.29 1.62
C MET A 120 -2.26 -8.38 2.68
N PHE A 121 -3.12 -9.41 2.58
CA PHE A 121 -3.26 -10.48 3.56
C PHE A 121 -2.83 -11.84 3.01
N MET A 122 -2.14 -11.85 1.86
CA MET A 122 -1.62 -13.06 1.24
C MET A 122 -0.14 -13.19 1.57
N GLY A 123 0.17 -13.96 2.62
CA GLY A 123 1.52 -14.36 2.97
C GLY A 123 2.14 -15.36 1.96
N ASP A 124 3.44 -15.26 1.76
CA ASP A 124 4.28 -16.25 1.10
C ASP A 124 5.39 -16.76 2.04
N GLU A 125 6.31 -17.55 1.50
CA GLU A 125 7.42 -18.14 2.26
C GLU A 125 8.36 -17.09 2.88
N PHE A 126 8.50 -15.91 2.27
CA PHE A 126 9.31 -14.83 2.83
C PHE A 126 8.62 -14.18 4.01
N ASP A 127 7.32 -13.93 3.91
CA ASP A 127 6.53 -13.41 5.03
C ASP A 127 6.56 -14.38 6.22
N ALA A 128 6.42 -15.69 5.95
CA ALA A 128 6.48 -16.72 6.99
C ALA A 128 7.84 -16.75 7.70
N ALA A 129 8.94 -16.65 6.95
CA ALA A 129 10.29 -16.60 7.52
C ALA A 129 10.52 -15.34 8.36
N LEU A 130 10.05 -14.18 7.90
CA LEU A 130 10.16 -12.92 8.65
C LEU A 130 9.33 -12.95 9.94
N ALA A 131 8.15 -13.58 9.90
CA ALA A 131 7.32 -13.76 11.08
C ALA A 131 7.92 -14.73 12.09
N GLU A 132 8.51 -15.83 11.65
CA GLU A 132 9.26 -16.75 12.54
C GLU A 132 10.46 -16.05 13.19
N ALA A 133 11.14 -15.18 12.45
CA ALA A 133 12.24 -14.36 12.97
C ALA A 133 11.78 -13.17 13.84
N GLY A 134 10.47 -12.91 13.95
CA GLY A 134 9.91 -11.78 14.68
C GLY A 134 10.18 -10.40 14.05
N VAL A 135 10.51 -10.35 12.75
CA VAL A 135 10.84 -9.11 12.03
C VAL A 135 9.59 -8.43 11.47
N ALA A 136 8.61 -9.20 11.01
CA ALA A 136 7.35 -8.71 10.44
C ALA A 136 6.18 -9.59 10.89
N PRO A 137 4.94 -9.10 10.94
CA PRO A 137 3.78 -9.95 11.21
C PRO A 137 3.50 -10.91 10.05
N GLN A 138 2.77 -11.99 10.33
CA GLN A 138 2.08 -12.74 9.28
C GLN A 138 1.04 -11.82 8.60
N PRO A 139 1.01 -11.66 7.27
CA PRO A 139 0.09 -10.74 6.61
C PRO A 139 -1.38 -11.00 6.95
N GLU A 140 -1.80 -12.26 7.01
CA GLU A 140 -3.16 -12.65 7.36
C GLU A 140 -3.58 -12.23 8.77
N SER A 141 -2.65 -12.03 9.72
CA SER A 141 -2.98 -11.66 11.09
C SER A 141 -3.54 -10.24 11.20
N LEU A 142 -3.32 -9.39 10.19
CA LEU A 142 -3.80 -8.01 10.16
C LEU A 142 -5.25 -7.90 9.63
N ARG A 143 -5.78 -8.96 9.02
CA ARG A 143 -7.03 -8.92 8.26
C ARG A 143 -8.25 -8.55 9.10
N ASP A 144 -8.39 -9.13 10.28
CA ASP A 144 -9.58 -8.94 11.11
C ASP A 144 -9.64 -7.50 11.65
N ALA A 145 -8.52 -6.97 12.13
CA ALA A 145 -8.41 -5.59 12.58
C ALA A 145 -8.65 -4.59 11.44
N TRP A 146 -8.08 -4.86 10.27
CA TRP A 146 -8.30 -4.02 9.08
C TRP A 146 -9.78 -4.02 8.67
N MET A 147 -10.39 -5.20 8.58
CA MET A 147 -11.78 -5.35 8.19
C MET A 147 -12.73 -4.68 9.21
N ALA A 148 -12.40 -4.71 10.50
CA ALA A 148 -13.16 -3.98 11.52
C ALA A 148 -13.13 -2.47 11.28
N CYS A 149 -11.95 -1.89 11.07
CA CYS A 149 -11.78 -0.47 10.75
C CYS A 149 -12.54 -0.08 9.46
N VAL A 150 -12.39 -0.87 8.41
CA VAL A 150 -13.08 -0.63 7.13
C VAL A 150 -14.61 -0.69 7.32
N LYS A 151 -15.14 -1.71 8.00
CA LYS A 151 -16.58 -1.83 8.25
C LYS A 151 -17.13 -0.64 9.02
N GLU A 152 -16.41 -0.18 10.04
CA GLU A 152 -16.80 1.00 10.82
C GLU A 152 -16.89 2.25 9.95
N VAL A 153 -15.85 2.53 9.16
CA VAL A 153 -15.81 3.71 8.28
C VAL A 153 -16.85 3.62 7.16
N MET A 154 -17.03 2.45 6.52
CA MET A 154 -18.04 2.28 5.47
C MET A 154 -19.47 2.43 6.02
N ALA A 155 -19.75 1.91 7.22
CA ALA A 155 -21.04 2.07 7.87
C ALA A 155 -21.32 3.55 8.18
N ALA A 156 -20.34 4.28 8.72
CA ALA A 156 -20.45 5.72 8.97
C ALA A 156 -20.63 6.53 7.67
N ALA A 157 -20.02 6.07 6.57
CA ALA A 157 -20.14 6.66 5.25
C ALA A 157 -21.42 6.25 4.50
N THR A 158 -22.27 5.38 5.07
CA THR A 158 -23.46 4.80 4.43
C THR A 158 -23.17 4.02 3.13
N LEU A 159 -21.96 3.47 3.00
CA LEU A 159 -21.53 2.67 1.86
C LEU A 159 -21.70 1.17 2.13
N THR A 160 -21.90 0.40 1.07
CA THR A 160 -22.08 -1.06 1.14
C THR A 160 -20.80 -1.76 0.72
N LEU A 161 -20.32 -2.71 1.55
CA LEU A 161 -19.16 -3.51 1.19
C LEU A 161 -19.47 -4.47 0.04
N PRO A 162 -18.58 -4.60 -0.95
CA PRO A 162 -18.78 -5.56 -2.04
C PRO A 162 -18.72 -7.01 -1.55
N GLU A 163 -19.65 -7.85 -2.03
CA GLU A 163 -19.76 -9.27 -1.66
C GLU A 163 -18.90 -10.20 -2.53
N ASN A 164 -18.24 -9.67 -3.56
CA ASN A 164 -17.48 -10.48 -4.52
C ASN A 164 -16.25 -11.14 -3.84
N PRO A 165 -16.10 -12.48 -3.90
CA PRO A 165 -14.96 -13.17 -3.31
C PRO A 165 -13.65 -13.04 -4.12
N PHE A 166 -13.72 -12.56 -5.36
CA PHE A 166 -12.55 -12.45 -6.23
C PHE A 166 -11.58 -11.36 -5.73
N MET A 167 -10.30 -11.71 -5.69
CA MET A 167 -9.21 -10.81 -5.29
C MET A 167 -8.04 -10.91 -6.28
N HIS A 168 -7.54 -9.75 -6.73
CA HIS A 168 -6.31 -9.63 -7.49
C HIS A 168 -5.09 -9.93 -6.60
N LYS A 169 -4.03 -10.46 -7.22
CA LYS A 169 -2.73 -10.73 -6.59
C LYS A 169 -1.63 -10.77 -7.65
N GLY A 170 -0.39 -10.50 -7.24
CA GLY A 170 0.79 -10.68 -8.07
C GLY A 170 1.85 -9.60 -7.91
N GLY A 171 1.51 -8.42 -7.40
CA GLY A 171 2.42 -7.30 -7.22
C GLY A 171 3.61 -7.66 -6.34
N LYS A 172 3.39 -8.40 -5.24
CA LYS A 172 4.47 -8.93 -4.40
C LYS A 172 5.40 -9.93 -5.12
N GLN A 173 4.99 -10.50 -6.25
CA GLN A 173 5.79 -11.40 -7.08
C GLN A 173 6.25 -10.77 -8.41
N GLY A 174 6.14 -9.44 -8.56
CA GLY A 174 6.53 -8.75 -9.81
C GLY A 174 5.55 -8.94 -10.97
N ARG A 175 4.34 -9.45 -10.70
CA ARG A 175 3.25 -9.63 -11.67
C ARG A 175 2.25 -8.49 -11.50
N HIS A 176 2.53 -7.39 -12.16
CA HIS A 176 1.79 -6.14 -12.05
C HIS A 176 0.66 -6.02 -13.07
N THR A 177 -0.22 -5.05 -12.85
CA THR A 177 -1.16 -4.57 -13.89
C THR A 177 -0.39 -3.85 -15.00
N GLU A 178 -1.07 -3.54 -16.10
CA GLU A 178 -0.50 -2.74 -17.19
C GLU A 178 -0.10 -1.32 -16.75
N HIS A 179 -0.63 -0.84 -15.61
CA HIS A 179 -0.41 0.53 -15.14
C HIS A 179 1.02 0.80 -14.69
N LEU A 180 1.68 -0.17 -14.03
CA LEU A 180 3.00 0.06 -13.45
C LEU A 180 4.03 0.42 -14.52
N GLY A 181 3.96 -0.16 -15.72
CA GLY A 181 4.87 0.15 -16.82
C GLY A 181 4.86 1.64 -17.19
N TYR A 182 3.68 2.25 -17.25
CA TYR A 182 3.55 3.69 -17.55
C TYR A 182 4.10 4.56 -16.42
N ILE A 183 3.85 4.18 -15.16
CA ILE A 183 4.35 4.89 -13.99
C ILE A 183 5.89 4.89 -14.00
N LEU A 184 6.51 3.72 -14.20
CA LEU A 184 7.96 3.58 -14.18
C LEU A 184 8.61 4.30 -15.37
N ALA A 185 8.00 4.27 -16.55
CA ALA A 185 8.52 4.99 -17.71
C ALA A 185 8.66 6.49 -17.42
N GLN A 186 7.68 7.09 -16.75
CA GLN A 186 7.74 8.51 -16.35
C GLN A 186 8.72 8.72 -15.18
N MET A 187 8.60 7.93 -14.11
CA MET A 187 9.41 8.07 -12.89
C MET A 187 10.91 7.92 -13.16
N GLN A 188 11.29 7.04 -14.09
CA GLN A 188 12.68 6.65 -14.32
C GLN A 188 13.32 7.35 -15.51
N PHE A 189 12.56 8.18 -16.24
CA PHE A 189 13.02 8.79 -17.48
C PHE A 189 14.37 9.51 -17.33
N LEU A 190 14.49 10.41 -16.35
CA LEU A 190 15.68 11.22 -16.18
C LEU A 190 16.91 10.36 -15.89
N GLN A 191 16.77 9.38 -14.99
CA GLN A 191 17.87 8.50 -14.59
C GLN A 191 18.30 7.56 -15.73
N ARG A 192 17.35 7.13 -16.58
CA ARG A 192 17.66 6.29 -17.76
C ARG A 192 18.25 7.09 -18.91
N ALA A 193 17.83 8.33 -19.10
CA ALA A 193 18.35 9.22 -20.14
C ALA A 193 19.77 9.73 -19.82
N TYR A 194 20.07 9.95 -18.53
CA TYR A 194 21.36 10.47 -18.05
C TYR A 194 21.94 9.57 -16.95
N PRO A 195 22.41 8.35 -17.30
CA PRO A 195 22.87 7.38 -16.31
C PRO A 195 24.17 7.82 -15.63
N GLY A 196 24.29 7.56 -14.32
CA GLY A 196 25.50 7.83 -13.53
C GLY A 196 25.68 9.28 -13.07
N CYS A 197 24.70 10.16 -13.32
CA CYS A 197 24.71 11.52 -12.79
C CYS A 197 24.37 11.56 -11.28
N THR A 198 24.79 12.64 -10.63
CA THR A 198 24.47 12.96 -9.22
C THR A 198 23.54 14.17 -9.17
N TRP A 199 22.53 14.11 -8.30
CA TRP A 199 21.48 15.12 -8.14
C TRP A 199 21.34 15.55 -6.68
#